data_AF-A0AAV2HKF9-F1
#
_entry.id   AF-A0AAV2HKF9-F1
#
_cell.length_a   1.000
_cell.length_b   1.000
_cell.length_c   1.000
_cell.angle_alpha   90.00
_cell.angle_beta   90.00
_cell.angle_gamma   90.00
#
_symmetry.space_group_name_H-M   'P 1'
#
loop_
_entity.id
_entity.type
_entity.pdbx_description
1 polymer ?
#
loop_
_entity_poly.entity_id
_entity_poly.type
_entity_poly.pdbx_seq_one_letter_code
_entity_poly.pdbx_strand_id
1 'polypeptide(L)'
;MEFQKGIEAHPDCPIYTSVFEDMKLDLVGGVKKLNEFLATGCSDELCEQIAVACSFTNMKEYKDSTASEQGKSMFKNKNFGFYRKGEVGDWKNWFTVAMNEEFDVEYKKRMAEYKTVYKYTLGDLSI
;
A
#
# COMPACT_ATOMS: atom_id res chain seq x y z
N MET A 1 -17.98 -4.71 1.87
CA MET A 1 -17.05 -3.60 2.01
C MET A 1 -17.66 -2.48 1.21
N GLU A 2 -17.98 -1.37 1.86
CA GLU A 2 -18.73 -0.26 1.25
C GLU A 2 -18.05 0.27 -0.02
N PHE A 3 -16.72 0.17 -0.10
CA PHE A 3 -15.96 0.48 -1.30
C PHE A 3 -16.34 -0.37 -2.53
N GLN A 4 -16.47 -1.68 -2.38
CA GLN A 4 -16.82 -2.57 -3.51
C GLN A 4 -18.25 -2.31 -3.98
N LYS A 5 -19.20 -2.13 -3.04
CA LYS A 5 -20.57 -1.72 -3.38
C LYS A 5 -20.59 -0.37 -4.10
N GLY A 6 -19.73 0.56 -3.68
CA GLY A 6 -19.55 1.85 -4.33
C GLY A 6 -19.10 1.74 -5.79
N ILE A 7 -18.13 0.87 -6.08
CA ILE A 7 -17.70 0.58 -7.45
C ILE A 7 -18.84 -0.04 -8.27
N GLU A 8 -19.48 -1.09 -7.73
CA GLU A 8 -20.54 -1.82 -8.44
C GLU A 8 -21.77 -0.95 -8.71
N ALA A 9 -22.06 0.03 -7.83
CA ALA A 9 -23.17 0.97 -8.01
C ALA A 9 -22.89 2.07 -9.05
N HIS A 10 -21.65 2.27 -9.49
CA HIS A 10 -21.26 3.34 -10.40
C HIS A 10 -20.40 2.79 -11.57
N PRO A 11 -20.98 1.94 -12.45
CA PRO A 11 -20.24 1.32 -13.55
C PRO A 11 -19.67 2.33 -14.56
N ASP A 12 -20.29 3.51 -14.67
CA ASP A 12 -19.85 4.58 -15.58
C ASP A 12 -18.75 5.47 -14.99
N CYS A 13 -18.43 5.30 -13.70
CA CYS A 13 -17.35 6.04 -13.05
C CYS A 13 -16.03 5.28 -13.24
N PRO A 14 -15.02 5.85 -13.92
CA PRO A 14 -13.71 5.22 -13.99
C PRO A 14 -13.08 5.25 -12.59
N ILE A 15 -12.89 4.08 -11.99
CA ILE A 15 -12.28 3.93 -10.67
C ILE A 15 -11.00 3.10 -10.82
N TYR A 16 -9.87 3.66 -10.38
CA TYR A 16 -8.60 2.96 -10.30
C TYR A 16 -8.40 2.37 -8.91
N THR A 17 -8.15 1.06 -8.85
CA THR A 17 -7.80 0.35 -7.62
C THR A 17 -6.34 -0.06 -7.66
N SER A 18 -5.60 0.30 -6.63
CA SER A 18 -4.23 -0.17 -6.42
C SER A 18 -4.11 -0.84 -5.05
N VAL A 19 -3.23 -1.84 -4.97
CA VAL A 19 -2.97 -2.65 -3.80
C VAL A 19 -1.51 -2.43 -3.40
N PHE A 20 -1.27 -2.16 -2.11
CA PHE A 20 0.07 -1.81 -1.62
C PHE A 20 1.10 -2.88 -1.94
N GLU A 21 0.72 -4.15 -1.84
CA GLU A 21 1.58 -5.29 -2.11
C GLU A 21 2.03 -5.38 -3.56
N ASP A 22 1.12 -5.12 -4.51
CA ASP A 22 1.47 -5.10 -5.92
C ASP A 22 2.39 -3.91 -6.25
N MET A 23 2.16 -2.74 -5.62
CA MET A 23 3.06 -1.58 -5.72
C MET A 23 4.44 -1.83 -5.10
N LYS A 24 4.51 -2.68 -4.07
CA LYS A 24 5.77 -3.09 -3.44
C LYS A 24 6.54 -4.11 -4.29
N LEU A 25 5.84 -4.94 -5.06
CA LEU A 25 6.44 -5.89 -6.01
C LEU A 25 6.94 -5.19 -7.27
N ASP A 26 6.14 -4.29 -7.85
CA ASP A 26 6.46 -3.57 -9.08
C ASP A 26 5.93 -2.14 -9.04
N LEU A 27 6.75 -1.25 -8.47
CA LEU A 27 6.41 0.17 -8.36
C LEU A 27 6.32 0.85 -9.73
N VAL A 28 7.21 0.50 -10.67
CA VAL A 28 7.24 1.10 -12.01
C VAL A 28 5.98 0.70 -12.79
N GLY A 29 5.62 -0.58 -12.80
CA GLY A 29 4.39 -1.04 -13.43
C GLY A 29 3.14 -0.43 -12.79
N GLY A 30 3.15 -0.23 -11.47
CA GLY A 30 2.09 0.49 -10.77
C GLY A 30 1.93 1.95 -11.21
N VAL A 31 3.05 2.67 -11.40
CA VAL A 31 3.04 4.05 -11.94
C VAL A 31 2.58 4.07 -13.39
N LYS A 32 3.03 3.12 -14.23
CA LYS A 32 2.59 3.02 -15.63
C LYS A 32 1.08 2.78 -15.75
N LYS A 33 0.51 1.87 -14.96
CA LYS A 33 -0.94 1.64 -14.91
C LYS A 33 -1.72 2.89 -14.48
N LEU A 34 -1.17 3.67 -13.54
CA LEU A 34 -1.79 4.93 -13.13
C LEU A 34 -1.72 5.99 -14.25
N ASN A 35 -0.59 6.09 -14.96
CA ASN A 35 -0.43 6.96 -16.14
C ASN A 35 -1.44 6.62 -17.24
N GLU A 36 -1.64 5.33 -17.53
CA GLU A 36 -2.66 4.86 -18.48
C GLU A 36 -4.07 5.24 -18.03
N PHE A 37 -4.40 5.01 -16.75
CA PHE A 37 -5.71 5.34 -16.19
C PHE A 37 -6.02 6.85 -16.22
N LEU A 38 -5.04 7.68 -15.87
CA LEU A 38 -5.18 9.14 -15.89
C LEU A 38 -5.05 9.74 -17.30
N ALA A 39 -4.70 8.93 -18.30
CA ALA A 39 -4.44 9.34 -19.69
C ALA A 39 -3.43 10.51 -19.81
N THR A 40 -2.40 10.53 -18.96
CA THR A 40 -1.45 11.65 -18.91
C THR A 40 -0.42 11.64 -20.04
N GLY A 41 -0.19 10.50 -20.69
CA GLY A 41 0.75 10.39 -21.81
C GLY A 41 2.23 10.53 -21.39
N CYS A 42 2.55 10.28 -20.13
CA CYS A 42 3.93 10.32 -19.64
C CYS A 42 4.76 9.22 -20.31
N SER A 43 6.04 9.51 -20.57
CA SER A 43 6.97 8.52 -21.11
C SER A 43 7.34 7.47 -20.07
N ASP A 44 7.85 6.32 -20.54
CA ASP A 44 8.33 5.25 -19.68
C ASP A 44 9.48 5.72 -18.77
N GLU A 45 10.39 6.55 -19.29
CA GLU A 45 11.49 7.11 -18.53
C GLU A 45 11.01 8.02 -17.41
N LEU A 46 9.96 8.83 -17.66
CA LEU A 46 9.36 9.66 -16.62
C LEU A 46 8.66 8.80 -15.56
N CYS A 47 7.99 7.72 -15.95
CA CYS A 47 7.38 6.78 -15.00
C CYS A 47 8.43 6.14 -14.09
N GLU A 48 9.59 5.76 -14.64
CA GLU A 48 10.72 5.24 -13.87
C GLU A 48 11.29 6.28 -12.90
N GLN A 49 11.48 7.51 -13.34
CA GLN A 49 11.92 8.61 -12.48
C GLN A 49 10.95 8.87 -11.33
N ILE A 50 9.64 8.85 -11.61
CA ILE A 50 8.60 8.97 -10.58
C ILE A 50 8.70 7.81 -9.59
N ALA A 51 8.82 6.57 -10.07
CA ALA A 51 8.95 5.40 -9.20
C ALA A 51 10.18 5.50 -8.28
N VAL A 52 11.32 5.98 -8.79
CA VAL A 52 12.53 6.22 -7.98
C VAL A 52 12.26 7.30 -6.94
N ALA A 53 11.73 8.45 -7.34
CA ALA A 53 11.43 9.56 -6.43
C ALA A 53 10.42 9.16 -5.33
N CYS A 54 9.43 8.35 -5.68
CA CYS A 54 8.41 7.82 -4.79
C CYS A 54 8.81 6.51 -4.09
N SER A 55 10.06 6.06 -4.21
CA SER A 55 10.54 4.90 -3.46
C SER A 55 10.47 5.19 -1.95
N PHE A 56 10.22 4.14 -1.15
CA PHE A 56 10.08 4.29 0.29
C PHE A 56 11.30 4.98 0.93
N THR A 57 12.51 4.60 0.50
CA THR A 57 13.76 5.19 0.97
C THR A 57 13.81 6.69 0.69
N ASN A 58 13.54 7.10 -0.55
CA ASN A 58 13.62 8.51 -0.95
C ASN A 58 12.52 9.34 -0.27
N MET A 59 11.30 8.82 -0.17
CA MET A 59 10.20 9.51 0.52
C MET A 59 10.47 9.66 2.02
N LYS A 60 11.07 8.65 2.65
CA LYS A 60 11.46 8.70 4.06
C LYS A 60 12.54 9.75 4.30
N GLU A 61 13.62 9.72 3.52
CA GLU A 61 14.72 10.67 3.62
C GLU A 61 14.25 12.12 3.38
N TYR A 62 13.45 12.34 2.33
CA TYR A 62 12.86 13.65 2.03
C TYR A 62 12.02 14.15 3.21
N LYS A 63 11.21 13.28 3.82
CA LYS A 63 10.34 13.70 4.91
C LYS A 63 11.10 13.95 6.21
N ASP A 64 12.09 13.12 6.52
CA ASP A 64 12.92 13.28 7.72
C ASP A 64 13.76 14.57 7.66
N SER A 65 14.24 14.93 6.46
CA SER A 65 15.01 16.16 6.22
C SER A 65 14.14 17.43 6.18
N THR A 66 12.88 17.34 5.73
CA THR A 66 11.97 18.50 5.59
C THR A 66 10.99 18.69 6.75
N ALA A 67 10.95 17.77 7.72
CA ALA A 67 10.05 17.87 8.86
C ALA A 67 10.39 19.07 9.76
N SER A 68 9.43 20.00 9.89
CA SER A 68 9.53 21.13 10.82
C SER A 68 9.56 20.65 12.27
N GLU A 69 10.12 21.47 13.17
CA GLU A 69 10.13 21.16 14.62
C GLU A 69 8.72 20.98 15.18
N GLN A 70 7.74 21.73 14.66
CA GLN A 70 6.33 21.58 14.99
C GLN A 70 5.74 20.27 14.47
N GLY A 71 6.18 19.81 13.28
CA GLY A 71 5.82 18.48 12.77
C GLY A 71 6.41 17.35 13.61
N LYS A 72 7.64 17.53 14.11
CA LYS A 72 8.32 16.58 14.99
C LYS A 72 7.68 16.49 16.37
N SER A 73 7.24 17.61 16.94
CA SER A 73 6.64 17.65 18.27
C SER A 73 5.28 16.96 18.39
N MET A 74 4.58 16.72 17.27
CA MET A 74 3.34 15.92 17.25
C MET A 74 3.57 14.43 17.54
N PHE A 75 4.82 13.94 17.43
CA PHE A 75 5.14 12.54 17.71
C PHE A 75 5.70 12.37 19.13
N LYS A 76 5.23 11.33 19.84
CA LYS A 76 5.47 11.08 21.27
C LYS A 76 6.94 11.15 21.72
N ASN A 77 7.89 10.90 20.82
CA ASN A 77 9.33 10.91 21.10
C ASN A 77 10.12 11.96 20.31
N LYS A 78 9.47 12.95 19.66
CA LYS A 78 10.07 13.88 18.67
C LYS A 78 10.81 13.23 17.48
N ASN A 79 10.89 11.90 17.43
CA ASN A 79 11.28 11.15 16.25
C ASN A 79 10.11 11.22 15.26
N PHE A 80 10.37 11.80 14.08
CA PHE A 80 9.42 11.87 12.97
C PHE A 80 9.25 10.47 12.34
N GLY A 81 8.71 9.52 13.10
CA GLY A 81 8.61 8.11 12.71
C GLY A 81 7.46 7.81 11.75
N PHE A 82 7.09 8.73 10.86
CA PHE A 82 5.95 8.55 9.94
C PHE A 82 6.20 7.38 8.97
N TYR A 83 7.43 7.29 8.43
CA TYR A 83 7.85 6.17 7.58
C TYR A 83 8.61 5.13 8.42
N ARG A 84 7.89 4.12 8.91
CA ARG A 84 8.46 3.08 9.79
C ARG A 84 9.33 2.07 9.03
N LYS A 85 8.71 1.09 8.35
CA LYS A 85 9.39 0.03 7.57
C LYS A 85 9.01 0.02 6.08
N GLY A 86 7.74 0.28 5.77
CA GLY A 86 7.26 0.25 4.38
C GLY A 86 7.36 -1.14 3.75
N GLU A 87 7.15 -2.20 4.53
CA GLU A 87 7.32 -3.59 4.16
C GLU A 87 6.01 -4.36 4.27
N VAL A 88 5.84 -5.33 3.38
CA VAL A 88 4.74 -6.32 3.42
C VAL A 88 5.20 -7.49 4.30
N GLY A 89 4.31 -7.97 5.17
CA GLY A 89 4.59 -9.13 6.02
C GLY A 89 5.15 -8.81 7.41
N ASP A 90 5.33 -7.54 7.77
CA ASP A 90 5.85 -7.17 9.10
C ASP A 90 4.93 -7.63 10.24
N TRP A 91 3.66 -7.94 9.97
CA TRP A 91 2.73 -8.52 10.95
C TRP A 91 3.27 -9.81 11.59
N LYS A 92 4.09 -10.60 10.87
CA LYS A 92 4.74 -11.80 11.40
C LYS A 92 5.65 -11.53 12.60
N ASN A 93 6.13 -10.29 12.77
CA ASN A 93 6.94 -9.89 13.92
C ASN A 93 6.10 -9.54 15.17
N TRP A 94 4.78 -9.46 15.04
CA TRP A 94 3.87 -9.01 16.09
C TRP A 94 2.83 -10.05 16.48
N PHE A 95 2.46 -10.94 15.55
CA PHE A 95 1.49 -11.99 15.79
C PHE A 95 2.18 -13.25 16.29
N THR A 96 1.64 -13.83 17.37
CA THR A 96 1.93 -15.22 17.71
C THR A 96 1.16 -16.14 16.75
N VAL A 97 1.57 -17.41 16.66
CA VAL A 97 0.87 -18.41 15.83
C VAL A 97 -0.61 -18.49 16.22
N ALA A 98 -0.92 -18.57 17.51
CA ALA A 98 -2.30 -18.64 18.00
C ALA A 98 -3.13 -17.38 17.64
N MET A 99 -2.54 -16.19 17.73
CA MET A 99 -3.21 -14.95 17.32
C MET A 99 -3.48 -14.93 15.81
N ASN A 100 -2.54 -15.43 15.00
CA ASN A 100 -2.73 -15.51 13.56
C ASN A 100 -3.85 -16.49 13.20
N GLU A 101 -3.88 -17.66 13.82
CA GLU A 101 -4.93 -18.67 13.59
C GLU A 101 -6.32 -18.11 13.92
N GLU A 102 -6.47 -17.43 15.06
CA GLU A 102 -7.73 -16.79 15.44
C GLU A 102 -8.14 -15.69 14.45
N PHE A 103 -7.18 -14.86 14.04
CA PHE A 103 -7.40 -13.80 13.05
C PHE A 103 -7.83 -14.38 11.69
N ASP A 104 -7.16 -15.43 11.21
CA ASP A 104 -7.45 -16.05 9.91
C ASP A 104 -8.87 -16.64 9.85
N VAL A 105 -9.35 -17.22 10.95
CA VAL A 105 -10.73 -17.74 11.05
C VAL A 105 -11.73 -16.60 10.89
N GLU A 106 -11.56 -15.53 11.66
CA GLU A 106 -12.50 -14.40 11.62
C GLU A 106 -12.39 -13.62 10.31
N TYR A 107 -11.19 -13.49 9.75
CA TYR A 107 -10.95 -12.87 8.45
C TYR A 107 -11.69 -13.60 7.33
N LYS A 108 -11.52 -14.93 7.23
CA LYS A 108 -12.20 -15.75 6.21
C LYS A 108 -13.71 -15.59 6.29
N LYS A 109 -14.28 -15.56 7.49
CA LYS A 109 -15.71 -15.34 7.71
C LYS A 109 -16.17 -13.96 7.23
N ARG A 110 -15.44 -12.91 7.61
CA ARG A 110 -15.81 -11.51 7.26
C ARG A 110 -15.61 -11.18 5.80
N MET A 111 -14.67 -11.85 5.14
CA MET A 111 -14.24 -11.52 3.78
C MET A 111 -14.83 -12.45 2.70
N ALA A 112 -15.59 -13.48 3.10
CA ALA A 112 -16.16 -14.48 2.18
C ALA A 112 -17.01 -13.89 1.04
N GLU A 113 -17.66 -12.74 1.26
CA GLU A 113 -18.52 -12.09 0.26
C GLU A 113 -17.78 -11.07 -0.62
N TYR A 114 -16.48 -10.84 -0.40
CA TYR A 114 -15.71 -9.85 -1.14
C TYR A 114 -14.87 -10.48 -2.24
N LYS A 115 -14.82 -9.80 -3.39
CA LYS A 115 -14.08 -10.28 -4.57
C LYS A 115 -12.60 -9.96 -4.49
N THR A 116 -12.22 -8.98 -3.68
CA THR A 116 -10.82 -8.53 -3.55
C THR A 116 -10.04 -9.47 -2.65
N VAL A 117 -9.02 -10.12 -3.21
CA VAL A 117 -8.06 -10.94 -2.47
C VAL A 117 -6.84 -10.08 -2.16
N TYR A 118 -6.55 -9.88 -0.87
CA TYR A 118 -5.37 -9.16 -0.41
C TYR A 118 -4.23 -10.15 -0.17
N LYS A 119 -3.02 -9.79 -0.59
CA LYS A 119 -1.80 -10.55 -0.29
C LYS A 119 -1.24 -10.03 1.04
N TYR A 120 -0.96 -10.90 1.99
CA TYR A 120 -0.41 -10.49 3.30
C TYR A 120 1.09 -10.76 3.44
N THR A 121 1.67 -11.44 2.44
CA THR A 121 3.09 -11.78 2.30
C THR A 121 3.45 -11.74 0.81
N LEU A 122 4.73 -11.50 0.49
CA LEU A 122 5.23 -11.47 -0.91
C LEU A 122 5.96 -12.76 -1.31
N GLY A 123 5.76 -13.86 -0.60
CA GLY A 123 6.56 -15.08 -0.79
C GLY A 123 5.89 -16.42 -0.49
N ASP A 124 4.67 -16.46 0.04
CA ASP A 124 3.96 -17.72 0.28
C ASP A 124 2.66 -17.72 -0.53
N LEU A 125 2.77 -18.09 -1.82
CA LEU A 125 1.64 -18.63 -2.58
C LEU A 125 1.48 -20.10 -2.18
N SER A 126 0.95 -20.35 -1.00
CA SER A 126 0.36 -21.63 -0.63
C SER A 126 -1.05 -21.37 -0.11
N ILE A 127 -1.99 -21.42 -1.05
CA ILE A 127 -3.38 -21.80 -0.77
C ILE A 127 -3.38 -23.30 -0.50
#